data_AF-B0CVJ7-F1
#
_entry.id   AF-B0CVJ7-F1
#
_cell.length_a   1.000
_cell.length_b   1.000
_cell.length_c   1.000
_cell.angle_alpha   90.00
_cell.angle_beta   90.00
_cell.angle_gamma   90.00
#
_symmetry.space_group_name_H-M   'P 1'
#
loop_
_entity.id
_entity.type
_entity.pdbx_description
1 polymer ?
#
loop_
_entity_poly.entity_id
_entity_poly.type
_entity_poly.pdbx_seq_one_letter_code
_entity_poly.pdbx_strand_id
1 'polypeptide(L)'
;MRSLIPLTLLIAVFHTPVHAVTFPVHIQVNRNPSPSLSRRTPVPIGNIGNAQYVSNITLAGVTLPVLLDTGSSDLWVAFPQSPPAGSIKDTGKSLTLSYAVGKASGNIQTAQIQFGNYTLNDQAFLLVNDTSTFTSDIHSQGYDGLLGLGPNTGSLIGKKLSGSTGYSTLQRLFQQDKMTANYISFLLDRKSDPGEPFTGQITVSELVPGFENITSMPILDVETVNRILKGDQHWQALTDKNNGITGPDGLPIQLKSIVPNAPSGQFVAVIDSGFTFSQVPRAISDAIYGRVNGAYYDTQNEWWLVPCGQYLNVSFNFGGISYPVHPLDLVDNNFNQIDSTGKQVCIGAFQPITSAFSILGHYDMILGMSFLRNTYTLLNFGNWVGTNGSQAHPYIQLASVTNVAAARNDFIKVRLGGNDTISDAKWALLPASQMQHSPISAEEKKKAYEEKILSRWPYILFGCLMLVLILVGLCIWRCCCRRGQKEGTGGKRGFFSRKRGGVNQKRSSYVPLSTPDRSASPYPPQNAGAFAMSQQHLHEDYGRGGPGFSGHRQV
;
A
#
# COMPACT_ATOMS: atom_id res chain seq x y z
N MET A 1 38.96 62.77 60.21
CA MET A 1 38.25 63.49 59.11
C MET A 1 38.24 62.59 57.89
N ARG A 2 37.13 62.53 57.13
CA ARG A 2 36.86 61.58 56.02
C ARG A 2 37.04 60.10 56.41
N SER A 3 35.94 59.37 56.56
CA SER A 3 35.97 57.91 56.70
C SER A 3 35.15 57.27 55.58
N LEU A 4 35.81 56.45 54.78
CA LEU A 4 35.19 55.57 53.79
C LEU A 4 34.75 54.30 54.54
N ILE A 5 33.53 53.81 54.29
CA ILE A 5 33.06 52.51 54.80
C ILE A 5 32.95 51.56 53.59
N PRO A 6 33.62 50.40 53.60
CA PRO A 6 33.72 49.53 52.44
C PRO A 6 32.53 48.57 52.26
N LEU A 7 32.40 48.10 51.02
CA LEU A 7 31.30 47.34 50.45
C LEU A 7 31.39 45.83 50.78
N THR A 8 30.85 45.38 51.93
CA THR A 8 30.68 43.94 52.24
C THR A 8 29.43 43.64 53.07
N LEU A 9 28.23 43.85 52.52
CA LEU A 9 26.99 43.38 53.16
C LEU A 9 25.85 43.09 52.17
N LEU A 10 25.97 42.05 51.35
CA LEU A 10 24.88 41.62 50.47
C LEU A 10 24.94 40.13 50.06
N ILE A 11 25.04 39.22 51.04
CA ILE A 11 24.57 37.82 51.02
C ILE A 11 24.38 37.41 52.49
N ALA A 12 23.13 37.27 52.95
CA ALA A 12 22.75 36.56 54.19
C ALA A 12 21.22 36.60 54.43
N VAL A 13 20.43 35.84 53.65
CA VAL A 13 19.05 35.52 54.07
C VAL A 13 18.66 34.10 53.68
N PHE A 14 17.95 33.42 54.58
CA PHE A 14 17.28 32.12 54.44
C PHE A 14 18.14 30.84 54.41
N HIS A 15 18.47 30.39 55.62
CA HIS A 15 18.64 28.97 55.93
C HIS A 15 17.49 28.56 56.87
N THR A 16 16.51 27.79 56.38
CA THR A 16 15.47 27.15 57.19
C THR A 16 15.24 25.72 56.70
N PRO A 17 15.34 24.69 57.57
CA PRO A 17 15.12 23.31 57.17
C PRO A 17 13.62 22.97 57.15
N VAL A 18 13.06 22.78 55.96
CA VAL A 18 11.68 22.29 55.82
C VAL A 18 11.61 20.82 56.27
N HIS A 19 10.93 20.56 57.39
CA HIS A 19 10.63 19.20 57.82
C HIS A 19 9.44 18.66 57.02
N ALA A 20 9.70 17.76 56.07
CA ALA A 20 8.65 17.06 55.35
C ALA A 20 8.02 15.98 56.24
N VAL A 21 6.77 16.19 56.66
CA VAL A 21 5.99 15.18 57.39
C VAL A 21 5.36 14.22 56.40
N THR A 22 5.78 12.95 56.44
CA THR A 22 5.20 11.87 55.63
C THR A 22 4.09 11.17 56.39
N PHE A 23 2.86 11.22 55.86
CA PHE A 23 1.72 10.44 56.37
C PHE A 23 1.53 9.18 55.50
N PRO A 24 1.53 7.97 56.07
CA PRO A 24 1.23 6.75 55.32
C PRO A 24 -0.27 6.66 55.02
N VAL A 25 -0.68 7.09 53.82
CA VAL A 25 -2.08 6.96 53.36
C VAL A 25 -2.30 5.56 52.79
N HIS A 26 -2.84 4.65 53.60
CA HIS A 26 -3.34 3.36 53.11
C HIS A 26 -4.71 3.52 52.42
N ILE A 27 -4.69 3.69 51.10
CA ILE A 27 -5.92 3.65 50.30
C ILE A 27 -6.39 2.20 50.17
N GLN A 28 -7.43 1.82 50.93
CA GLN A 28 -8.15 0.58 50.68
C GLN A 28 -9.01 0.72 49.41
N VAL A 29 -8.45 0.32 48.27
CA VAL A 29 -9.19 0.23 47.00
C VAL A 29 -10.18 -0.94 47.11
N ASN A 30 -11.45 -0.61 47.35
CA ASN A 30 -12.51 -1.59 47.51
C ASN A 30 -12.78 -2.28 46.15
N ARG A 31 -12.22 -3.49 45.96
CA ARG A 31 -12.26 -4.24 44.69
C ARG A 31 -13.63 -4.89 44.43
N ASN A 32 -14.62 -4.07 44.08
CA ASN A 32 -15.79 -4.50 43.32
C ASN A 32 -15.84 -3.67 42.03
N PRO A 33 -15.19 -4.11 40.94
CA PRO A 33 -15.23 -3.38 39.68
C PRO A 33 -16.63 -3.44 39.06
N SER A 34 -17.24 -2.27 38.83
CA SER A 34 -18.35 -2.17 37.88
C SER A 34 -17.88 -2.65 36.50
N PRO A 35 -18.69 -3.42 35.74
CA PRO A 35 -18.24 -4.12 34.54
C PRO A 35 -18.10 -3.24 33.27
N SER A 36 -17.80 -1.96 33.44
CA SER A 36 -17.67 -0.98 32.35
C SER A 36 -16.25 -0.39 32.31
N LEU A 37 -15.60 -0.52 31.14
CA LEU A 37 -14.22 -0.11 30.83
C LEU A 37 -13.12 -1.05 31.35
N SER A 38 -13.09 -2.28 30.83
CA SER A 38 -11.82 -2.99 30.70
C SER A 38 -10.84 -2.11 29.92
N ARG A 39 -9.70 -1.74 30.53
CA ARG A 39 -8.61 -1.01 29.86
C ARG A 39 -8.21 -1.80 28.61
N ARG A 40 -8.48 -1.27 27.42
CA ARG A 40 -8.03 -1.93 26.19
C ARG A 40 -6.51 -1.81 26.17
N THR A 41 -5.87 -2.85 25.67
CA THR A 41 -4.41 -2.97 25.70
C THR A 41 -3.92 -2.86 24.26
N PRO A 42 -2.89 -2.05 23.97
CA PRO A 42 -2.29 -2.02 22.65
C PRO A 42 -1.91 -3.43 22.18
N VAL A 43 -2.15 -3.71 20.91
CA VAL A 43 -1.79 -4.99 20.29
C VAL A 43 -0.31 -4.91 19.90
N PRO A 44 0.56 -5.80 20.39
CA PRO A 44 1.97 -5.80 20.02
C PRO A 44 2.15 -6.04 18.52
N ILE A 45 3.07 -5.30 17.91
CA ILE A 45 3.55 -5.56 16.56
C ILE A 45 4.90 -6.28 16.68
N GLY A 46 5.02 -7.42 15.99
CA GLY A 46 6.29 -8.09 15.76
C GLY A 46 7.02 -7.49 14.58
N ASN A 47 8.26 -7.07 14.79
CA ASN A 47 9.18 -6.65 13.73
C ASN A 47 9.95 -7.88 13.20
N ILE A 48 9.96 -8.08 11.88
CA ILE A 48 10.76 -9.11 11.20
C ILE A 48 11.80 -8.41 10.32
N GLY A 49 13.07 -8.45 10.77
CA GLY A 49 14.22 -7.93 10.03
C GLY A 49 14.18 -6.45 9.63
N ASN A 50 13.40 -5.61 10.32
CA ASN A 50 13.03 -4.24 9.88
C ASN A 50 12.37 -4.19 8.48
N ALA A 51 11.98 -5.36 7.94
CA ALA A 51 11.48 -5.53 6.58
C ALA A 51 9.97 -5.75 6.54
N GLN A 52 9.39 -6.25 7.62
CA GLN A 52 7.97 -6.60 7.75
C GLN A 52 7.50 -6.37 9.19
N TYR A 53 6.24 -5.93 9.34
CA TYR A 53 5.59 -5.72 10.62
C TYR A 53 4.30 -6.54 10.68
N VAL A 54 4.24 -7.44 11.65
CA VAL A 54 3.15 -8.41 11.81
C VAL A 54 2.43 -8.19 13.13
N SER A 55 1.16 -8.59 13.20
CA SER A 55 0.46 -8.80 14.47
C SER A 55 -0.19 -10.17 14.46
N ASN A 56 -0.29 -10.79 15.63
CA ASN A 56 -1.08 -12.00 15.77
C ASN A 56 -2.58 -11.66 15.70
N ILE A 57 -3.32 -12.46 14.94
CA ILE A 57 -4.78 -12.59 15.02
C ILE A 57 -5.13 -14.02 15.42
N THR A 58 -6.31 -14.25 15.99
CA THR A 58 -6.86 -15.61 16.13
C THR A 58 -8.04 -15.74 15.18
N LEU A 59 -7.84 -16.42 14.05
CA LEU A 59 -8.85 -16.64 13.02
C LEU A 59 -9.27 -18.11 13.04
N ALA A 60 -10.57 -18.38 13.08
CA ALA A 60 -11.13 -19.73 13.10
C ALA A 60 -10.61 -20.62 14.27
N GLY A 61 -10.15 -19.98 15.37
CA GLY A 61 -9.54 -20.67 16.51
C GLY A 61 -8.03 -20.95 16.38
N VAL A 62 -7.40 -20.57 15.26
CA VAL A 62 -5.95 -20.67 15.03
C VAL A 62 -5.32 -19.30 15.22
N THR A 63 -4.31 -19.18 16.07
CA THR A 63 -3.51 -17.94 16.21
C THR A 63 -2.39 -17.93 15.19
N LEU A 64 -2.29 -16.86 14.41
CA LEU A 64 -1.32 -16.72 13.32
C LEU A 64 -0.89 -15.26 13.11
N PRO A 65 0.39 -15.00 12.77
CA PRO A 65 0.89 -13.68 12.41
C PRO A 65 0.39 -13.24 11.03
N VAL A 66 -0.13 -12.01 10.94
CA VAL A 66 -0.50 -11.36 9.68
C VAL A 66 0.25 -10.04 9.52
N LEU A 67 0.68 -9.74 8.30
CA LEU A 67 1.22 -8.42 7.94
C LEU A 67 0.18 -7.33 8.17
N LEU A 68 0.63 -6.19 8.70
CA LEU A 68 -0.19 -4.99 8.85
C LEU A 68 0.03 -4.06 7.66
N ASP A 69 -1.01 -3.87 6.84
CA ASP A 69 -0.89 -3.23 5.53
C ASP A 69 -1.91 -2.08 5.36
N THR A 70 -1.46 -0.83 5.42
CA THR A 70 -2.31 0.35 5.16
C THR A 70 -2.56 0.61 3.68
N GLY A 71 -1.84 -0.05 2.76
CA GLY A 71 -2.04 0.01 1.32
C GLY A 71 -3.23 -0.79 0.81
N SER A 72 -3.68 -1.83 1.52
CA SER A 72 -4.86 -2.63 1.16
C SER A 72 -5.91 -2.75 2.27
N SER A 73 -7.05 -3.39 2.00
CA SER A 73 -8.25 -3.35 2.88
C SER A 73 -8.90 -4.72 3.13
N ASP A 74 -8.41 -5.77 2.47
CA ASP A 74 -8.92 -7.12 2.62
C ASP A 74 -8.11 -7.90 3.66
N LEU A 75 -8.73 -8.89 4.29
CA LEU A 75 -8.06 -9.90 5.11
C LEU A 75 -7.86 -11.16 4.27
N TRP A 76 -6.64 -11.68 4.20
CA TRP A 76 -6.36 -12.99 3.62
C TRP A 76 -5.41 -13.79 4.51
N VAL A 77 -5.57 -15.12 4.50
CA VAL A 77 -4.78 -16.05 5.30
C VAL A 77 -4.49 -17.31 4.48
N ALA A 78 -3.23 -17.74 4.50
CA ALA A 78 -2.82 -19.09 4.14
C ALA A 78 -2.46 -19.82 5.44
N PHE A 79 -3.32 -20.74 5.89
CA PHE A 79 -3.09 -21.41 7.16
C PHE A 79 -1.93 -22.42 7.03
N PRO A 80 -0.91 -22.39 7.92
CA PRO A 80 0.17 -23.38 7.92
C PRO A 80 -0.31 -24.78 8.34
N GLN A 81 -1.48 -24.87 9.00
CA GLN A 81 -2.17 -26.11 9.36
C GLN A 81 -3.68 -25.91 9.23
N SER A 82 -4.42 -26.93 8.77
CA SER A 82 -5.87 -26.83 8.59
C SER A 82 -6.59 -26.38 9.88
N PRO A 83 -7.48 -25.37 9.82
CA PRO A 83 -8.22 -24.92 10.99
C PRO A 83 -9.23 -26.01 11.45
N PRO A 84 -9.72 -25.95 12.70
CA PRO A 84 -10.67 -26.92 13.25
C PRO A 84 -11.90 -27.15 12.35
N ALA A 85 -12.36 -28.39 12.23
CA ALA A 85 -13.49 -28.72 11.36
C ALA A 85 -14.75 -27.91 11.73
N GLY A 86 -15.36 -27.27 10.73
CA GLY A 86 -16.55 -26.42 10.92
C GLY A 86 -16.30 -25.01 11.48
N SER A 87 -15.05 -24.61 11.73
CA SER A 87 -14.68 -23.27 12.20
C SER A 87 -14.72 -22.18 11.10
N ILE A 88 -14.73 -22.60 9.83
CA ILE A 88 -14.83 -21.74 8.65
C ILE A 88 -16.09 -22.10 7.84
N LYS A 89 -16.68 -21.11 7.18
CA LYS A 89 -17.91 -21.25 6.38
C LYS A 89 -17.75 -20.59 5.00
N ASP A 90 -17.97 -21.38 3.95
CA ASP A 90 -17.84 -20.93 2.56
C ASP A 90 -18.98 -19.99 2.14
N THR A 91 -18.63 -18.98 1.35
CA THR A 91 -19.59 -18.03 0.75
C THR A 91 -19.97 -18.38 -0.69
N GLY A 92 -19.30 -19.36 -1.30
CA GLY A 92 -19.44 -19.73 -2.71
C GLY A 92 -18.86 -18.70 -3.68
N LYS A 93 -17.92 -17.87 -3.23
CA LYS A 93 -17.25 -16.82 -4.01
C LYS A 93 -15.73 -17.00 -3.96
N SER A 94 -15.05 -16.61 -5.04
CA SER A 94 -13.59 -16.62 -5.15
C SER A 94 -13.06 -15.31 -5.71
N LEU A 95 -11.78 -15.05 -5.46
CA LEU A 95 -11.12 -13.76 -5.63
C LEU A 95 -9.59 -13.98 -5.79
N THR A 96 -8.96 -13.12 -6.59
CA THR A 96 -7.51 -12.93 -6.63
C THR A 96 -7.20 -11.48 -6.24
N LEU A 97 -6.48 -11.31 -5.15
CA LEU A 97 -5.82 -10.06 -4.75
C LEU A 97 -4.44 -10.02 -5.42
N SER A 98 -4.06 -8.88 -6.00
CA SER A 98 -2.75 -8.69 -6.63
C SER A 98 -1.95 -7.65 -5.85
N TYR A 99 -0.72 -8.00 -5.50
CA TYR A 99 0.25 -7.19 -4.77
C TYR A 99 1.50 -7.00 -5.63
N ALA A 100 2.37 -6.04 -5.26
CA ALA A 100 3.64 -5.83 -5.94
C ALA A 100 4.56 -7.08 -5.91
N VAL A 101 4.45 -7.89 -4.85
CA VAL A 101 5.31 -9.06 -4.58
C VAL A 101 4.65 -10.41 -4.86
N GLY A 102 3.40 -10.47 -5.34
CA GLY A 102 2.70 -11.74 -5.57
C GLY A 102 1.18 -11.62 -5.67
N LYS A 103 0.48 -12.76 -5.65
CA LYS A 103 -0.99 -12.83 -5.74
C LYS A 103 -1.58 -13.79 -4.70
N ALA A 104 -2.46 -13.28 -3.85
CA ALA A 104 -3.29 -14.09 -2.97
C ALA A 104 -4.56 -14.50 -3.73
N SER A 105 -4.71 -15.79 -4.06
CA SER A 105 -5.88 -16.33 -4.77
C SER A 105 -6.57 -17.41 -3.97
N GLY A 106 -7.90 -17.41 -3.95
CA GLY A 106 -8.65 -18.44 -3.24
C GLY A 106 -10.15 -18.19 -3.10
N ASN A 107 -10.75 -18.85 -2.10
CA ASN A 107 -12.18 -18.77 -1.80
C ASN A 107 -12.44 -17.79 -0.65
N ILE A 108 -13.50 -17.00 -0.76
CA ILE A 108 -13.94 -16.10 0.30
C ILE A 108 -14.71 -16.93 1.33
N GLN A 109 -14.16 -17.02 2.53
CA GLN A 109 -14.69 -17.75 3.68
C GLN A 109 -15.15 -16.76 4.74
N THR A 110 -15.93 -17.24 5.71
CA THR A 110 -16.31 -16.49 6.93
C THR A 110 -15.92 -17.30 8.17
N ALA A 111 -15.42 -16.62 9.20
CA ALA A 111 -15.05 -17.24 10.48
C ALA A 111 -15.11 -16.22 11.63
N GLN A 112 -14.96 -16.69 12.88
CA GLN A 112 -14.64 -15.79 13.98
C GLN A 112 -13.18 -15.33 13.87
N ILE A 113 -12.95 -14.03 14.03
CA ILE A 113 -11.63 -13.43 14.23
C ILE A 113 -11.55 -12.79 15.62
N GLN A 114 -10.37 -12.85 16.23
CA GLN A 114 -9.98 -12.04 17.38
C GLN A 114 -8.72 -11.24 17.02
N PHE A 115 -8.71 -9.95 17.35
CA PHE A 115 -7.59 -9.03 17.16
C PHE A 115 -7.48 -8.16 18.41
N GLY A 116 -6.36 -8.28 19.15
CA GLY A 116 -6.29 -7.71 20.50
C GLY A 116 -7.40 -8.25 21.41
N ASN A 117 -8.15 -7.35 22.04
CA ASN A 117 -9.32 -7.67 22.85
C ASN A 117 -10.65 -7.62 22.07
N TYR A 118 -10.61 -7.45 20.75
CA TYR A 118 -11.79 -7.40 19.91
C TYR A 118 -12.11 -8.76 19.31
N THR A 119 -13.39 -9.11 19.25
CA THR A 119 -13.89 -10.33 18.61
C THR A 119 -14.98 -9.98 17.61
N LEU A 120 -14.88 -10.52 16.39
CA LEU A 120 -15.90 -10.42 15.36
C LEU A 120 -16.27 -11.84 14.90
N ASN A 121 -17.55 -12.19 14.99
CA ASN A 121 -18.09 -13.38 14.34
C ASN A 121 -18.30 -13.10 12.84
N ASP A 122 -18.35 -14.14 12.01
CA ASP A 122 -18.64 -14.07 10.57
C ASP A 122 -17.83 -12.99 9.81
N GLN A 123 -16.57 -12.78 10.17
CA GLN A 123 -15.65 -11.94 9.41
C GLN A 123 -15.33 -12.64 8.09
N ALA A 124 -15.57 -11.96 6.97
CA ALA A 124 -15.12 -12.46 5.68
C ALA A 124 -13.60 -12.28 5.51
N PHE A 125 -12.97 -13.30 4.93
CA PHE A 125 -11.55 -13.32 4.58
C PHE A 125 -11.34 -14.18 3.32
N LEU A 126 -10.21 -14.00 2.64
CA LEU A 126 -9.79 -14.87 1.56
C LEU A 126 -8.93 -16.02 2.12
N LEU A 127 -9.38 -17.26 1.96
CA LEU A 127 -8.60 -18.46 2.24
C LEU A 127 -7.69 -18.75 1.04
N VAL A 128 -6.39 -18.58 1.23
CA VAL A 128 -5.35 -18.79 0.21
C VAL A 128 -4.70 -20.15 0.43
N ASN A 129 -4.74 -21.02 -0.59
CA ASN A 129 -4.12 -22.35 -0.54
C ASN A 129 -2.81 -22.46 -1.34
N ASP A 130 -2.49 -21.43 -2.13
CA ASP A 130 -1.30 -21.37 -2.97
C ASP A 130 -0.64 -19.99 -2.83
N THR A 131 0.56 -20.00 -2.26
CA THR A 131 1.42 -18.84 -2.02
C THR A 131 2.64 -18.82 -2.94
N SER A 132 2.75 -19.77 -3.89
CA SER A 132 3.91 -19.91 -4.79
C SER A 132 4.14 -18.73 -5.74
N THR A 133 3.15 -17.84 -5.88
CA THR A 133 3.27 -16.62 -6.69
C THR A 133 3.96 -15.47 -5.96
N PHE A 134 4.21 -15.59 -4.65
CA PHE A 134 4.97 -14.61 -3.89
C PHE A 134 6.47 -14.74 -4.15
N THR A 135 7.22 -13.63 -4.09
CA THR A 135 8.67 -13.59 -4.36
C THR A 135 9.52 -14.44 -3.41
N SER A 136 8.96 -14.90 -2.28
CA SER A 136 9.52 -15.98 -1.47
C SER A 136 8.42 -16.68 -0.69
N ASP A 137 8.74 -17.81 -0.06
CA ASP A 137 7.82 -18.53 0.84
C ASP A 137 7.46 -17.68 2.07
N ILE A 138 6.18 -17.36 2.21
CA ILE A 138 5.69 -16.41 3.22
C ILE A 138 5.85 -16.95 4.65
N HIS A 139 5.71 -18.27 4.83
CA HIS A 139 5.83 -18.92 6.14
C HIS A 139 7.28 -18.83 6.65
N SER A 140 8.26 -19.01 5.76
CA SER A 140 9.68 -18.81 6.06
C SER A 140 10.04 -17.35 6.37
N GLN A 141 9.28 -16.40 5.82
CA GLN A 141 9.36 -14.98 6.18
C GLN A 141 8.65 -14.65 7.50
N GLY A 142 7.89 -15.58 8.09
CA GLY A 142 7.30 -15.44 9.43
C GLY A 142 5.90 -14.81 9.46
N TYR A 143 5.15 -14.86 8.36
CA TYR A 143 3.73 -14.48 8.33
C TYR A 143 2.88 -15.49 7.55
N ASP A 144 1.62 -15.62 7.98
CA ASP A 144 0.64 -16.57 7.43
C ASP A 144 -0.52 -15.84 6.72
N GLY A 145 -0.43 -14.52 6.56
CA GLY A 145 -1.47 -13.72 5.95
C GLY A 145 -1.24 -12.22 6.05
N LEU A 146 -2.28 -11.45 5.76
CA LEU A 146 -2.26 -9.99 5.75
C LEU A 146 -3.60 -9.43 6.21
N LEU A 147 -3.56 -8.43 7.08
CA LEU A 147 -4.69 -7.66 7.54
C LEU A 147 -4.63 -6.25 6.94
N GLY A 148 -5.50 -6.00 5.96
CA GLY A 148 -5.66 -4.67 5.37
C GLY A 148 -6.20 -3.65 6.38
N LEU A 149 -5.52 -2.50 6.45
CA LEU A 149 -5.80 -1.35 7.32
C LEU A 149 -6.29 -0.12 6.52
N GLY A 150 -6.55 -0.29 5.22
CA GLY A 150 -7.17 0.69 4.33
C GLY A 150 -8.70 0.81 4.47
N PRO A 151 -9.32 1.75 3.75
CA PRO A 151 -10.76 2.00 3.80
C PRO A 151 -11.59 0.86 3.23
N ASN A 152 -12.81 0.67 3.75
CA ASN A 152 -13.73 -0.35 3.25
C ASN A 152 -14.03 -0.26 1.74
N THR A 153 -13.91 0.94 1.14
CA THR A 153 -14.06 1.15 -0.31
C THR A 153 -12.94 0.52 -1.15
N GLY A 154 -11.77 0.25 -0.57
CA GLY A 154 -10.69 -0.49 -1.20
C GLY A 154 -11.00 -1.99 -1.35
N SER A 155 -11.67 -2.58 -0.36
CA SER A 155 -11.93 -4.03 -0.24
C SER A 155 -12.54 -4.65 -1.50
N LEU A 156 -11.85 -5.64 -2.08
CA LEU A 156 -12.36 -6.47 -3.17
C LEU A 156 -13.30 -7.57 -2.65
N ILE A 157 -13.15 -8.02 -1.40
CA ILE A 157 -14.12 -8.91 -0.74
C ILE A 157 -15.47 -8.18 -0.60
N GLY A 158 -15.47 -6.94 -0.12
CA GLY A 158 -16.66 -6.10 0.02
C GLY A 158 -17.31 -5.69 -1.30
N LYS A 159 -16.54 -5.66 -2.40
CA LYS A 159 -17.08 -5.54 -3.77
C LYS A 159 -17.67 -6.85 -4.31
N LYS A 160 -17.46 -7.99 -3.65
CA LYS A 160 -17.94 -9.34 -4.06
C LYS A 160 -19.06 -9.90 -3.20
N LEU A 161 -19.10 -9.55 -1.92
CA LEU A 161 -20.14 -9.93 -0.97
C LEU A 161 -21.12 -8.77 -0.74
N SER A 162 -22.39 -9.09 -0.55
CA SER A 162 -23.43 -8.09 -0.26
C SER A 162 -23.58 -7.85 1.24
N GLY A 163 -23.78 -6.58 1.62
CA GLY A 163 -24.08 -6.20 3.01
C GLY A 163 -22.87 -6.28 3.95
N SER A 164 -23.14 -6.23 5.26
CA SER A 164 -22.09 -6.09 6.28
C SER A 164 -21.15 -7.31 6.40
N THR A 165 -21.54 -8.48 5.90
CA THR A 165 -20.66 -9.66 5.78
C THR A 165 -19.44 -9.39 4.90
N GLY A 166 -19.57 -8.51 3.90
CA GLY A 166 -18.45 -8.11 3.03
C GLY A 166 -17.52 -7.04 3.59
N TYR A 167 -17.84 -6.44 4.74
CA TYR A 167 -17.06 -5.33 5.27
C TYR A 167 -15.67 -5.76 5.77
N SER A 168 -14.68 -4.90 5.56
CA SER A 168 -13.32 -5.09 6.08
C SER A 168 -13.29 -5.20 7.60
N THR A 169 -12.24 -5.81 8.14
CA THR A 169 -12.08 -6.03 9.58
C THR A 169 -12.23 -4.73 10.36
N LEU A 170 -11.55 -3.65 9.94
CA LEU A 170 -11.64 -2.35 10.61
C LEU A 170 -13.04 -1.72 10.51
N GLN A 171 -13.71 -1.83 9.36
CA GLN A 171 -15.09 -1.36 9.19
C GLN A 171 -16.03 -2.06 10.18
N ARG A 172 -15.90 -3.38 10.34
CA ARG A 172 -16.72 -4.17 11.29
C ARG A 172 -16.35 -3.89 12.74
N LEU A 173 -15.08 -3.61 13.04
CA LEU A 173 -14.65 -3.15 14.37
C LEU A 173 -15.29 -1.80 14.73
N PHE A 174 -15.17 -0.77 13.87
CA PHE A 174 -15.73 0.57 14.14
C PHE A 174 -17.26 0.62 14.22
N GLN A 175 -17.95 -0.39 13.68
CA GLN A 175 -19.40 -0.56 13.78
C GLN A 175 -19.85 -1.32 15.05
N GLN A 176 -18.95 -1.72 15.95
CA GLN A 176 -19.35 -2.27 17.25
C GLN A 176 -19.84 -1.16 18.19
N ASP A 177 -20.96 -1.38 18.89
CA ASP A 177 -21.61 -0.43 19.82
C ASP A 177 -20.70 0.19 20.90
N LYS A 178 -19.53 -0.42 21.16
CA LYS A 178 -18.57 0.02 22.17
C LYS A 178 -17.48 0.95 21.62
N MET A 179 -17.46 1.26 20.32
CA MET A 179 -16.42 2.12 19.74
C MET A 179 -16.72 3.59 19.96
N THR A 180 -15.74 4.31 20.50
CA THR A 180 -15.83 5.74 20.82
C THR A 180 -15.28 6.64 19.71
N ALA A 181 -14.46 6.10 18.81
CA ALA A 181 -13.84 6.83 17.71
C ALA A 181 -13.41 5.89 16.57
N ASN A 182 -13.34 6.42 15.35
CA ASN A 182 -13.13 5.67 14.11
C ASN A 182 -11.66 5.74 13.63
N TYR A 183 -10.69 5.55 14.51
CA TYR A 183 -9.27 5.60 14.13
C TYR A 183 -8.48 4.38 14.60
N ILE A 184 -7.40 4.09 13.89
CA ILE A 184 -6.29 3.27 14.40
C ILE A 184 -5.07 4.17 14.64
N SER A 185 -4.15 3.73 15.49
CA SER A 185 -2.83 4.36 15.56
C SER A 185 -1.74 3.31 15.77
N PHE A 186 -0.53 3.54 15.28
CA PHE A 186 0.56 2.58 15.39
C PHE A 186 1.94 3.23 15.49
N LEU A 187 2.83 2.52 16.19
CA LEU A 187 4.28 2.71 16.25
C LEU A 187 4.96 1.49 15.62
N LEU A 188 5.99 1.71 14.80
CA LEU A 188 6.84 0.64 14.25
C LEU A 188 8.23 0.78 14.87
N ASP A 189 8.73 -0.28 15.50
CA ASP A 189 10.06 -0.31 16.11
C ASP A 189 11.20 -0.56 15.11
N ARG A 190 12.43 -0.20 15.47
CA ARG A 190 13.67 -0.44 14.72
C ARG A 190 14.58 -1.39 15.51
N LYS A 191 14.74 -2.61 15.00
CA LYS A 191 15.73 -3.56 15.51
C LYS A 191 17.14 -3.00 15.35
N SER A 192 17.97 -3.28 16.36
CA SER A 192 19.37 -2.85 16.45
C SER A 192 19.57 -1.34 16.56
N ASP A 193 18.53 -0.59 16.92
CA ASP A 193 18.66 0.80 17.33
C ASP A 193 19.02 0.89 18.83
N PRO A 194 20.16 1.50 19.21
CA PRO A 194 20.54 1.66 20.60
C PRO A 194 19.85 2.83 21.33
N GLY A 195 19.14 3.71 20.61
CA GLY A 195 18.46 4.90 21.14
C GLY A 195 16.94 4.76 21.24
N GLU A 196 16.34 3.69 20.68
CA GLU A 196 14.89 3.57 20.59
C GLU A 196 14.23 3.14 21.92
N PRO A 197 13.25 3.91 22.45
CA PRO A 197 12.70 3.68 23.79
C PRO A 197 11.38 2.90 23.82
N PHE A 198 10.86 2.42 22.67
CA PHE A 198 9.55 1.79 22.56
C PHE A 198 9.61 0.47 21.77
N THR A 199 8.50 -0.26 21.76
CA THR A 199 8.28 -1.47 20.94
C THR A 199 7.13 -1.24 19.98
N GLY A 200 7.10 -1.95 18.86
CA GLY A 200 6.01 -1.84 17.88
C GLY A 200 4.66 -2.19 18.49
N GLN A 201 3.63 -1.39 18.21
CA GLN A 201 2.28 -1.59 18.72
C GLN A 201 1.23 -0.86 17.90
N ILE A 202 0.03 -1.46 17.78
CA ILE A 202 -1.16 -0.88 17.14
C ILE A 202 -2.33 -0.82 18.12
N THR A 203 -3.13 0.23 18.01
CA THR A 203 -4.35 0.46 18.78
C THR A 203 -5.54 0.71 17.86
N VAL A 204 -6.75 0.46 18.39
CA VAL A 204 -8.02 0.77 17.73
C VAL A 204 -8.84 1.64 18.70
N SER A 205 -9.27 2.81 18.23
CA SER A 205 -10.02 3.83 19.00
C SER A 205 -9.30 4.40 20.23
N GLU A 206 -8.00 4.18 20.38
CA GLU A 206 -7.18 4.60 21.52
C GLU A 206 -5.79 5.07 21.07
N LEU A 207 -5.10 5.86 21.90
CA LEU A 207 -3.71 6.28 21.65
C LEU A 207 -2.71 5.39 22.39
N VAL A 208 -1.46 5.40 21.93
CA VAL A 208 -0.34 4.82 22.67
C VAL A 208 -0.01 5.73 23.87
N PRO A 209 0.06 5.20 25.10
CA PRO A 209 0.43 6.00 26.27
C PRO A 209 1.79 6.70 26.09
N GLY A 210 1.86 8.00 26.37
CA GLY A 210 3.05 8.83 26.20
C GLY A 210 3.16 9.52 24.84
N PHE A 211 2.26 9.23 23.89
CA PHE A 211 2.21 9.85 22.56
C PHE A 211 0.89 10.63 22.32
N GLU A 212 0.25 11.09 23.40
CA GLU A 212 -1.02 11.84 23.33
C GLU A 212 -0.89 13.16 22.56
N ASN A 213 0.34 13.68 22.42
CA ASN A 213 0.67 14.86 21.64
C ASN A 213 0.30 14.77 20.15
N ILE A 214 0.10 13.57 19.59
CA ILE A 214 -0.39 13.39 18.21
C ILE A 214 -1.71 14.13 17.97
N THR A 215 -2.55 14.27 18.99
CA THR A 215 -3.83 14.99 18.89
C THR A 215 -3.67 16.47 18.60
N SER A 216 -2.50 17.06 18.92
CA SER A 216 -2.14 18.45 18.61
C SER A 216 -1.37 18.62 17.30
N MET A 217 -1.05 17.53 16.57
CA MET A 217 -0.35 17.61 15.29
C MET A 217 -1.31 18.02 14.15
N PRO A 218 -0.80 18.57 13.02
CA PRO A 218 -1.63 18.97 11.90
C PRO A 218 -2.52 17.83 11.37
N ILE A 219 -3.78 18.14 11.10
CA ILE A 219 -4.72 17.23 10.43
C ILE A 219 -4.44 17.27 8.92
N LEU A 220 -4.05 16.13 8.36
CA LEU A 220 -3.81 15.95 6.93
C LEU A 220 -5.07 15.33 6.30
N ASP A 221 -5.90 16.15 5.65
CA ASP A 221 -7.15 15.71 5.02
C ASP A 221 -6.88 14.82 3.79
N VAL A 222 -7.44 13.61 3.83
CA VAL A 222 -7.22 12.53 2.85
C VAL A 222 -8.11 12.66 1.60
N GLU A 223 -9.26 13.33 1.73
CA GLU A 223 -10.22 13.56 0.64
C GLU A 223 -9.85 14.77 -0.23
N THR A 224 -9.07 15.71 0.30
CA THR A 224 -8.47 16.81 -0.46
C THR A 224 -7.71 16.27 -1.68
N VAL A 225 -7.11 15.09 -1.57
CA VAL A 225 -6.46 14.37 -2.69
C VAL A 225 -7.42 13.47 -3.46
N ASN A 226 -8.44 12.83 -2.85
CA ASN A 226 -9.38 11.98 -3.61
C ASN A 226 -10.21 12.79 -4.62
N ARG A 227 -10.52 14.06 -4.30
CA ARG A 227 -11.19 14.98 -5.24
C ARG A 227 -10.37 15.26 -6.53
N ILE A 228 -9.09 14.91 -6.52
CA ILE A 228 -8.14 15.00 -7.64
C ILE A 228 -8.22 13.73 -8.53
N LEU A 229 -8.59 12.58 -7.96
CA LEU A 229 -8.42 11.25 -8.55
C LEU A 229 -9.61 10.30 -8.28
N LYS A 230 -10.55 10.22 -9.22
CA LYS A 230 -11.68 9.27 -9.14
C LYS A 230 -11.20 7.83 -9.38
N GLY A 231 -11.01 7.04 -8.33
CA GLY A 231 -10.69 5.63 -8.45
C GLY A 231 -10.53 4.94 -7.11
N ASP A 232 -9.32 5.02 -6.54
CA ASP A 232 -8.89 4.18 -5.44
C ASP A 232 -8.38 5.02 -4.26
N GLN A 233 -9.13 4.97 -3.16
CA GLN A 233 -8.86 5.74 -1.95
C GLN A 233 -7.77 5.07 -1.11
N HIS A 234 -6.62 5.74 -1.01
CA HIS A 234 -5.52 5.34 -0.13
C HIS A 234 -5.40 6.29 1.06
N TRP A 235 -4.57 5.95 2.06
CA TRP A 235 -4.11 6.88 3.08
C TRP A 235 -3.10 7.84 2.47
N GLN A 236 -3.54 9.03 2.08
CA GLN A 236 -2.76 9.94 1.24
C GLN A 236 -2.78 11.38 1.80
N ALA A 237 -1.65 12.07 1.68
CA ALA A 237 -1.47 13.45 2.13
C ALA A 237 -0.72 14.29 1.09
N LEU A 238 -0.96 15.61 1.13
CA LEU A 238 -0.15 16.58 0.37
C LEU A 238 1.05 17.02 1.20
N THR A 239 2.24 16.97 0.62
CA THR A 239 3.45 17.53 1.22
C THR A 239 3.39 19.07 1.30
N ASP A 240 4.24 19.69 2.11
CA ASP A 240 4.35 21.14 2.20
C ASP A 240 4.81 21.78 0.87
N LYS A 241 4.28 22.96 0.57
CA LYS A 241 4.50 23.66 -0.70
C LYS A 241 5.94 24.14 -0.86
N ASN A 242 6.58 23.75 -1.96
CA ASN A 242 7.98 24.02 -2.34
C ASN A 242 9.04 23.49 -1.36
N ASN A 243 8.61 22.80 -0.29
CA ASN A 243 9.47 22.25 0.75
C ASN A 243 8.99 20.87 1.19
N GLY A 244 8.37 20.08 0.31
CA GLY A 244 7.79 18.79 0.70
C GLY A 244 8.81 17.74 1.15
N ILE A 245 10.05 17.85 0.65
CA ILE A 245 11.18 17.01 1.02
C ILE A 245 12.42 17.89 1.14
N THR A 246 13.15 17.77 2.24
CA THR A 246 14.48 18.35 2.44
C THR A 246 15.53 17.28 2.15
N GLY A 247 16.41 17.53 1.17
CA GLY A 247 17.44 16.62 0.71
C GLY A 247 18.69 16.57 1.61
N PRO A 248 19.65 15.69 1.31
CA PRO A 248 20.82 15.42 2.15
C PRO A 248 21.82 16.59 2.23
N ASP A 249 21.69 17.61 1.38
CA ASP A 249 22.43 18.87 1.44
C ASP A 249 21.67 20.00 2.16
N GLY A 250 20.51 19.70 2.76
CA GLY A 250 19.66 20.65 3.46
C GLY A 250 18.78 21.51 2.55
N LEU A 251 18.81 21.30 1.22
CA LEU A 251 17.99 22.05 0.28
C LEU A 251 16.66 21.33 -0.04
N PRO A 252 15.58 22.06 -0.38
CA PRO A 252 14.33 21.45 -0.82
C PRO A 252 14.49 20.72 -2.17
N ILE A 253 14.08 19.44 -2.23
CA ILE A 253 14.00 18.69 -3.49
C ILE A 253 12.72 19.10 -4.22
N GLN A 254 12.87 19.87 -5.29
CA GLN A 254 11.77 20.42 -6.07
C GLN A 254 11.59 19.68 -7.39
N LEU A 255 10.41 19.11 -7.61
CA LEU A 255 9.96 18.51 -8.86
C LEU A 255 8.50 18.87 -9.12
N LYS A 256 8.05 18.64 -10.35
CA LYS A 256 6.63 18.71 -10.69
C LYS A 256 5.97 17.36 -10.39
N SER A 257 4.87 17.38 -9.63
CA SER A 257 4.02 16.20 -9.42
C SER A 257 3.54 15.59 -10.75
N ILE A 258 3.48 14.25 -10.80
CA ILE A 258 2.90 13.50 -11.92
C ILE A 258 1.37 13.39 -11.81
N VAL A 259 0.81 13.69 -10.64
CA VAL A 259 -0.62 13.56 -10.36
C VAL A 259 -1.42 14.67 -11.06
N PRO A 260 -2.41 14.34 -11.91
CA PRO A 260 -3.24 15.33 -12.59
C PRO A 260 -3.97 16.24 -11.58
N ASN A 261 -3.79 17.55 -11.66
CA ASN A 261 -4.37 18.57 -10.75
C ASN A 261 -3.83 18.59 -9.31
N ALA A 262 -2.70 17.93 -9.01
CA ALA A 262 -1.99 18.21 -7.75
C ALA A 262 -1.57 19.69 -7.67
N PRO A 263 -1.63 20.34 -6.48
CA PRO A 263 -1.20 21.72 -6.30
C PRO A 263 0.26 21.96 -6.69
N SER A 264 0.54 23.11 -7.31
CA SER A 264 1.90 23.45 -7.75
C SER A 264 2.87 23.56 -6.57
N GLY A 265 3.96 22.79 -6.62
CA GLY A 265 4.97 22.72 -5.58
C GLY A 265 4.70 21.70 -4.46
N GLN A 266 3.66 20.87 -4.59
CA GLN A 266 3.32 19.82 -3.62
C GLN A 266 3.31 18.45 -4.29
N PHE A 267 3.59 17.41 -3.52
CA PHE A 267 3.48 16.01 -3.93
C PHE A 267 2.32 15.33 -3.22
N VAL A 268 1.75 14.32 -3.86
CA VAL A 268 0.81 13.37 -3.25
C VAL A 268 1.60 12.17 -2.73
N ALA A 269 1.65 12.01 -1.41
CA ALA A 269 2.29 10.88 -0.74
C ALA A 269 1.23 9.93 -0.18
N VAL A 270 1.37 8.63 -0.47
CA VAL A 270 0.61 7.55 0.19
C VAL A 270 1.41 7.05 1.40
N ILE A 271 0.72 6.71 2.49
CA ILE A 271 1.29 6.13 3.71
C ILE A 271 0.98 4.63 3.73
N ASP A 272 2.00 3.79 3.60
CA ASP A 272 1.84 2.36 3.32
C ASP A 272 2.75 1.47 4.17
N SER A 273 2.21 0.89 5.25
CA SER A 273 2.95 -0.07 6.08
C SER A 273 3.24 -1.41 5.38
N GLY A 274 2.64 -1.68 4.21
CA GLY A 274 2.92 -2.85 3.39
C GLY A 274 4.21 -2.76 2.57
N PHE A 275 4.81 -1.56 2.43
CA PHE A 275 6.07 -1.36 1.69
C PHE A 275 7.28 -1.28 2.62
N THR A 276 8.23 -2.21 2.46
CA THR A 276 9.51 -2.20 3.20
C THR A 276 10.34 -0.94 2.92
N PHE A 277 10.59 -0.67 1.63
CA PHE A 277 11.29 0.52 1.16
C PHE A 277 10.28 1.51 0.57
N SER A 278 10.37 2.76 0.99
CA SER A 278 9.59 3.85 0.41
C SER A 278 9.88 3.96 -1.09
N GLN A 279 8.84 4.21 -1.88
CA GLN A 279 8.92 4.37 -3.32
C GLN A 279 8.73 5.85 -3.66
N VAL A 280 9.70 6.48 -4.30
CA VAL A 280 9.69 7.91 -4.64
C VAL A 280 9.90 8.12 -6.14
N PRO A 281 9.57 9.30 -6.71
CA PRO A 281 9.92 9.60 -8.09
C PRO A 281 11.43 9.47 -8.27
N ARG A 282 11.85 8.93 -9.43
CA ARG A 282 13.25 8.62 -9.74
C ARG A 282 14.22 9.77 -9.47
N ALA A 283 13.84 10.99 -9.83
CA ALA A 283 14.66 12.19 -9.58
C ALA A 283 14.79 12.56 -8.09
N ILE A 284 13.91 12.08 -7.20
CA ILE A 284 14.05 12.21 -5.74
C ILE A 284 15.05 11.19 -5.22
N SER A 285 14.97 9.92 -5.63
CA SER A 285 15.97 8.91 -5.25
C SER A 285 17.37 9.28 -5.77
N ASP A 286 17.47 9.79 -7.01
CA ASP A 286 18.72 10.32 -7.56
C ASP A 286 19.25 11.52 -6.75
N ALA A 287 18.37 12.43 -6.31
CA ALA A 287 18.77 13.58 -5.49
C ALA A 287 19.20 13.21 -4.05
N ILE A 288 18.69 12.09 -3.50
CA ILE A 288 19.10 11.56 -2.19
C ILE A 288 20.42 10.79 -2.28
N TYR A 289 20.58 9.90 -3.27
CA TYR A 289 21.69 8.94 -3.32
C TYR A 289 22.71 9.18 -4.43
N GLY A 290 22.33 9.77 -5.57
CA GLY A 290 23.17 9.90 -6.75
C GLY A 290 24.42 10.78 -6.56
N ARG A 291 24.45 11.61 -5.52
CA ARG A 291 25.64 12.41 -5.12
C ARG A 291 26.49 11.75 -4.04
N VAL A 292 26.13 10.57 -3.55
CA VAL A 292 26.95 9.85 -2.57
C VAL A 292 28.19 9.26 -3.26
N ASN A 293 29.36 9.54 -2.71
CA ASN A 293 30.62 9.02 -3.23
C ASN A 293 30.66 7.48 -3.13
N GLY A 294 30.83 6.80 -4.26
CA GLY A 294 30.80 5.33 -4.32
C GLY A 294 29.41 4.69 -4.24
N ALA A 295 28.33 5.46 -4.35
CA ALA A 295 27.00 4.91 -4.62
C ALA A 295 26.86 4.49 -6.09
N TYR A 296 25.95 3.56 -6.34
CA TYR A 296 25.53 3.15 -7.68
C TYR A 296 24.11 2.57 -7.64
N TYR A 297 23.45 2.55 -8.80
CA TYR A 297 22.13 1.93 -8.96
C TYR A 297 22.29 0.53 -9.58
N ASP A 298 21.79 -0.48 -8.88
CA ASP A 298 21.69 -1.86 -9.36
C ASP A 298 20.48 -1.98 -10.29
N THR A 299 20.75 -2.11 -11.59
CA THR A 299 19.70 -2.25 -12.61
C THR A 299 19.03 -3.62 -12.65
N GLN A 300 19.61 -4.63 -11.99
CA GLN A 300 19.05 -5.99 -11.95
C GLN A 300 18.04 -6.13 -10.81
N ASN A 301 18.37 -5.58 -9.63
CA ASN A 301 17.52 -5.62 -8.44
C ASN A 301 16.70 -4.33 -8.24
N GLU A 302 16.87 -3.34 -9.12
CA GLU A 302 16.13 -2.07 -9.15
C GLU A 302 16.29 -1.21 -7.86
N TRP A 303 17.49 -1.24 -7.24
CA TRP A 303 17.78 -0.47 -6.03
C TRP A 303 19.06 0.38 -6.07
N TRP A 304 19.06 1.49 -5.34
CA TRP A 304 20.27 2.23 -4.95
C TRP A 304 21.06 1.47 -3.90
N LEU A 305 22.37 1.29 -4.16
CA LEU A 305 23.36 0.82 -3.21
C LEU A 305 24.34 1.94 -2.86
N VAL A 306 24.64 2.07 -1.57
CA VAL A 306 25.49 3.13 -1.00
C VAL A 306 26.49 2.55 0.01
N PRO A 307 27.63 3.22 0.27
CA PRO A 307 28.51 2.82 1.36
C PRO A 307 27.80 2.90 2.72
N CYS A 308 27.85 1.83 3.52
CA CYS A 308 27.14 1.78 4.81
C CYS A 308 27.55 2.84 5.84
N GLY A 309 28.75 3.44 5.69
CA GLY A 309 29.21 4.53 6.55
C GLY A 309 28.72 5.93 6.12
N GLN A 310 28.00 6.06 4.99
CA GLN A 310 27.49 7.33 4.52
C GLN A 310 26.37 7.83 5.44
N TYR A 311 26.62 8.92 6.15
CA TYR A 311 25.55 9.65 6.83
C TYR A 311 24.72 10.45 5.81
N LEU A 312 23.40 10.41 5.94
CA LEU A 312 22.44 11.23 5.17
C LEU A 312 21.41 11.82 6.13
N ASN A 313 20.94 13.03 5.83
CA ASN A 313 19.90 13.72 6.60
C ASN A 313 18.78 14.14 5.64
N VAL A 314 17.68 13.40 5.64
CA VAL A 314 16.52 13.67 4.79
C VAL A 314 15.30 13.85 5.68
N SER A 315 14.41 14.78 5.32
CA SER A 315 13.16 15.01 6.05
C SER A 315 12.01 15.17 5.06
N PHE A 316 10.84 14.64 5.42
CA PHE A 316 9.59 14.89 4.71
C PHE A 316 8.78 15.89 5.51
N ASN A 317 8.09 16.81 4.86
CA ASN A 317 7.43 17.93 5.53
C ASN A 317 5.93 17.95 5.18
N PHE A 318 5.07 17.95 6.22
CA PHE A 318 3.62 17.91 6.10
C PHE A 318 2.95 18.81 7.14
N GLY A 319 2.07 19.70 6.70
CA GLY A 319 1.30 20.57 7.58
C GLY A 319 2.16 21.62 8.31
N GLY A 320 3.33 21.98 7.76
CA GLY A 320 4.31 22.85 8.39
C GLY A 320 5.21 22.17 9.42
N ILE A 321 5.13 20.85 9.58
CA ILE A 321 5.97 20.04 10.48
C ILE A 321 6.96 19.22 9.67
N SER A 322 8.20 19.18 10.16
CA SER A 322 9.28 18.38 9.57
C SER A 322 9.42 17.03 10.27
N TYR A 323 9.44 15.96 9.48
CA TYR A 323 9.57 14.57 9.93
C TYR A 323 10.93 14.04 9.43
N PRO A 324 11.99 14.14 10.24
CA PRO A 324 13.31 13.64 9.89
C PRO A 324 13.32 12.12 9.85
N VAL A 325 13.96 11.56 8.81
CA VAL A 325 14.18 10.13 8.68
C VAL A 325 15.49 9.76 9.38
N HIS A 326 15.45 8.75 10.23
CA HIS A 326 16.60 8.23 10.95
C HIS A 326 17.67 7.76 9.94
N PRO A 327 18.96 8.10 10.08
CA PRO A 327 19.97 7.73 9.10
C PRO A 327 20.12 6.21 8.88
N LEU A 328 19.83 5.38 9.90
CA LEU A 328 19.75 3.92 9.75
C LEU A 328 18.55 3.44 8.91
N ASP A 329 17.50 4.26 8.77
CA ASP A 329 16.37 4.03 7.86
C ASP A 329 16.60 4.63 6.47
N LEU A 330 17.63 5.47 6.27
CA LEU A 330 18.04 5.93 4.94
C LEU A 330 19.07 4.99 4.29
N VAL A 331 19.94 4.41 5.12
CA VAL A 331 21.11 3.59 4.74
C VAL A 331 20.99 2.23 5.43
N ASP A 332 20.19 1.36 4.80
CA ASP A 332 19.72 0.09 5.33
C ASP A 332 20.77 -1.02 5.16
N ASN A 333 21.07 -1.77 6.22
CA ASN A 333 21.97 -2.94 6.18
C ASN A 333 21.28 -4.26 6.51
N ASN A 334 19.96 -4.27 6.71
CA ASN A 334 19.20 -5.43 7.21
C ASN A 334 19.30 -6.63 6.25
N PHE A 335 19.52 -6.35 4.96
CA PHE A 335 19.66 -7.32 3.87
C PHE A 335 21.11 -7.76 3.61
N ASN A 336 22.09 -7.34 4.41
CA ASN A 336 23.51 -7.75 4.35
C ASN A 336 24.12 -7.78 2.94
N GLN A 337 23.83 -6.76 2.12
CA GLN A 337 24.28 -6.71 0.74
C GLN A 337 25.81 -6.57 0.64
N ILE A 338 26.38 -7.21 -0.38
CA ILE A 338 27.80 -7.15 -0.72
C ILE A 338 27.95 -6.73 -2.18
N ASP A 339 28.93 -5.87 -2.46
CA ASP A 339 29.27 -5.49 -3.83
C ASP A 339 30.12 -6.58 -4.52
N SER A 340 30.42 -6.38 -5.80
CA SER A 340 31.24 -7.29 -6.61
C SER A 340 32.69 -7.45 -6.12
N THR A 341 33.14 -6.64 -5.16
CA THR A 341 34.45 -6.75 -4.50
C THR A 341 34.38 -7.53 -3.18
N GLY A 342 33.19 -7.96 -2.77
CA GLY A 342 32.94 -8.64 -1.49
C GLY A 342 32.84 -7.69 -0.30
N LYS A 343 32.75 -6.38 -0.53
CA LYS A 343 32.61 -5.38 0.52
C LYS A 343 31.14 -5.14 0.84
N GLN A 344 30.82 -5.00 2.13
CA GLN A 344 29.46 -4.70 2.57
C GLN A 344 29.01 -3.31 2.06
N VAL A 345 27.83 -3.30 1.44
CA VAL A 345 27.10 -2.12 0.98
C VAL A 345 25.70 -2.12 1.57
N CYS A 346 25.08 -0.94 1.58
CA CYS A 346 23.77 -0.71 2.18
C CYS A 346 22.77 -0.26 1.12
N ILE A 347 21.49 -0.61 1.31
CA ILE A 347 20.40 -0.24 0.42
C ILE A 347 19.91 1.16 0.78
N GLY A 348 19.76 2.04 -0.21
CA GLY A 348 19.14 3.34 -0.04
C GLY A 348 17.61 3.23 0.05
N ALA A 349 17.03 3.28 1.24
CA ALA A 349 15.64 2.87 1.50
C ALA A 349 14.49 3.72 0.90
N PHE A 350 14.81 4.64 -0.02
CA PHE A 350 13.88 5.48 -0.78
C PHE A 350 14.12 5.27 -2.28
N GLN A 351 13.54 4.18 -2.80
CA GLN A 351 13.84 3.67 -4.14
C GLN A 351 13.03 4.37 -5.23
N PRO A 352 13.52 4.41 -6.48
CA PRO A 352 12.72 4.86 -7.60
C PRO A 352 11.51 3.94 -7.79
N ILE A 353 10.34 4.53 -8.04
CA ILE A 353 9.17 3.78 -8.52
C ILE A 353 9.50 3.12 -9.86
N THR A 354 9.63 1.79 -9.87
CA THR A 354 9.78 0.97 -11.10
C THR A 354 8.52 0.16 -11.45
N SER A 355 7.68 -0.14 -10.45
CA SER A 355 6.39 -0.79 -10.66
C SER A 355 5.33 0.19 -11.16
N ALA A 356 4.59 -0.17 -12.21
CA ALA A 356 3.76 0.79 -12.93
C ALA A 356 2.40 1.10 -12.27
N PHE A 357 1.98 0.34 -11.25
CA PHE A 357 0.81 0.63 -10.40
C PHE A 357 0.82 2.07 -9.82
N SER A 358 2.01 2.59 -9.48
CA SER A 358 2.20 3.98 -9.06
C SER A 358 2.36 4.96 -10.23
N ILE A 359 2.92 4.50 -11.36
CA ILE A 359 3.16 5.29 -12.58
C ILE A 359 1.84 5.69 -13.29
N LEU A 360 0.71 5.07 -12.94
CA LEU A 360 -0.64 5.46 -13.40
C LEU A 360 -1.05 6.91 -13.03
N GLY A 361 -0.28 7.59 -12.16
CA GLY A 361 -0.48 9.01 -11.84
C GLY A 361 -1.49 9.24 -10.71
N HIS A 362 -1.70 8.25 -9.85
CA HIS A 362 -2.57 8.33 -8.67
C HIS A 362 -1.85 8.88 -7.42
N TYR A 363 -0.52 8.87 -7.39
CA TYR A 363 0.28 9.45 -6.33
C TYR A 363 1.72 9.65 -6.84
N ASP A 364 2.48 10.52 -6.19
CA ASP A 364 3.89 10.75 -6.53
C ASP A 364 4.82 9.79 -5.79
N MET A 365 4.45 9.35 -4.58
CA MET A 365 5.29 8.50 -3.73
C MET A 365 4.48 7.63 -2.78
N ILE A 366 5.10 6.53 -2.35
CA ILE A 366 4.66 5.65 -1.26
C ILE A 366 5.69 5.77 -0.14
N LEU A 367 5.28 6.30 1.01
CA LEU A 367 6.09 6.36 2.22
C LEU A 367 5.86 5.08 3.03
N GLY A 368 6.85 4.19 2.95
CA GLY A 368 6.84 2.85 3.52
C GLY A 368 7.36 2.80 4.95
N MET A 369 7.74 1.61 5.40
CA MET A 369 8.33 1.36 6.72
C MET A 369 9.57 2.23 7.01
N SER A 370 10.39 2.51 5.99
CA SER A 370 11.55 3.42 6.12
C SER A 370 11.17 4.86 6.51
N PHE A 371 9.96 5.31 6.17
CA PHE A 371 9.39 6.54 6.73
C PHE A 371 8.65 6.27 8.05
N LEU A 372 7.78 5.26 8.10
CA LEU A 372 6.86 5.01 9.21
C LEU A 372 7.53 4.64 10.55
N ARG A 373 8.76 4.11 10.55
CA ARG A 373 9.59 3.99 11.77
C ARG A 373 9.96 5.35 12.43
N ASN A 374 9.73 6.45 11.73
CA ASN A 374 10.04 7.82 12.17
C ASN A 374 8.79 8.61 12.58
N THR A 375 7.60 8.01 12.47
CA THR A 375 6.33 8.65 12.82
C THR A 375 5.42 7.74 13.64
N TYR A 376 5.00 8.22 14.81
CA TYR A 376 3.75 7.75 15.40
C TYR A 376 2.61 8.19 14.48
N THR A 377 1.82 7.23 14.03
CA THR A 377 0.88 7.42 12.92
C THR A 377 -0.54 7.16 13.39
N LEU A 378 -1.45 8.09 13.15
CA LEU A 378 -2.88 7.95 13.41
C LEU A 378 -3.66 8.10 12.11
N LEU A 379 -4.52 7.12 11.83
CA LEU A 379 -5.35 7.05 10.63
C LEU A 379 -6.83 7.05 11.06
N ASN A 380 -7.51 8.19 10.87
CA ASN A 380 -8.91 8.35 11.22
C ASN A 380 -9.79 8.19 9.97
N PHE A 381 -10.73 7.26 10.03
CA PHE A 381 -11.64 6.89 8.95
C PHE A 381 -12.83 7.86 8.84
N GLY A 382 -13.07 8.69 9.87
CA GLY A 382 -14.08 9.74 9.85
C GLY A 382 -15.47 9.25 9.41
N ASN A 383 -15.99 9.90 8.38
CA ASN A 383 -17.27 9.63 7.73
C ASN A 383 -17.33 8.31 6.93
N TRP A 384 -16.20 7.68 6.56
CA TRP A 384 -16.18 6.43 5.77
C TRP A 384 -16.86 5.25 6.47
N VAL A 385 -16.89 5.25 7.80
CA VAL A 385 -17.56 4.20 8.60
C VAL A 385 -19.09 4.29 8.49
N GLY A 386 -19.64 5.47 8.20
CA GLY A 386 -21.06 5.69 7.86
C GLY A 386 -22.08 5.56 9.00
N THR A 387 -21.69 5.20 10.23
CA THR A 387 -22.64 4.87 11.33
C THR A 387 -22.58 5.79 12.54
N ASN A 388 -21.43 6.39 12.86
CA ASN A 388 -21.20 7.01 14.18
C ASN A 388 -21.45 8.53 14.21
N GLY A 389 -22.27 9.06 13.30
CA GLY A 389 -22.65 10.49 13.25
C GLY A 389 -21.51 11.49 12.90
N SER A 390 -20.27 11.03 12.83
CA SER A 390 -19.11 11.86 12.47
C SER A 390 -19.25 12.37 11.03
N GLN A 391 -19.44 13.68 10.89
CA GLN A 391 -19.37 14.39 9.60
C GLN A 391 -17.92 14.72 9.19
N ALA A 392 -16.95 14.50 10.07
CA ALA A 392 -15.55 14.79 9.78
C ALA A 392 -15.02 13.90 8.65
N HIS A 393 -14.25 14.51 7.75
CA HIS A 393 -13.53 13.78 6.71
C HIS A 393 -12.52 12.79 7.33
N PRO A 394 -12.13 11.74 6.61
CA PRO A 394 -10.95 10.95 6.91
C PRO A 394 -9.69 11.82 6.97
N TYR A 395 -8.76 11.48 7.86
CA TYR A 395 -7.50 12.22 7.97
C TYR A 395 -6.36 11.38 8.55
N ILE A 396 -5.13 11.88 8.32
CA ILE A 396 -3.90 11.38 8.93
C ILE A 396 -3.40 12.42 9.93
N GLN A 397 -2.91 11.97 11.08
CA GLN A 397 -2.02 12.76 11.95
C GLN A 397 -0.71 11.99 12.12
N LEU A 398 0.40 12.71 12.12
CA LEU A 398 1.75 12.18 12.31
C LEU A 398 2.42 12.94 13.45
N ALA A 399 3.09 12.23 14.36
CA ALA A 399 4.02 12.83 15.31
C ALA A 399 5.41 12.23 15.08
N SER A 400 6.44 13.06 14.91
CA SER A 400 7.80 12.55 14.75
C SER A 400 8.28 11.87 16.03
N VAL A 401 8.88 10.68 15.88
CA VAL A 401 9.54 9.97 16.98
C VAL A 401 11.07 10.02 16.89
N THR A 402 11.60 10.69 15.84
CA THR A 402 13.03 10.73 15.53
C THR A 402 13.64 12.05 15.99
N ASN A 403 14.52 11.98 16.99
CA ASN A 403 15.34 13.11 17.40
C ASN A 403 16.63 13.13 16.57
N VAL A 404 16.85 14.18 15.77
CA VAL A 404 18.00 14.31 14.85
C VAL A 404 19.35 14.17 15.55
N ALA A 405 19.50 14.70 16.77
CA ALA A 405 20.76 14.66 17.50
C ALA A 405 21.06 13.25 18.07
N ALA A 406 20.04 12.56 18.60
CA ALA A 406 20.17 11.16 18.98
C ALA A 406 20.49 10.29 17.76
N ALA A 407 19.68 10.41 16.70
CA ALA A 407 19.80 9.64 15.47
C ALA A 407 21.19 9.75 14.81
N ARG A 408 21.81 10.92 14.88
CA ARG A 408 23.21 11.13 14.45
C ARG A 408 24.19 10.32 15.29
N ASN A 409 24.07 10.35 16.61
CA ASN A 409 24.94 9.61 17.52
C ASN A 409 24.75 8.10 17.39
N ASP A 410 23.51 7.64 17.22
CA ASP A 410 23.17 6.23 17.03
C ASP A 410 23.72 5.71 15.69
N PHE A 411 23.64 6.50 14.61
CA PHE A 411 24.33 6.19 13.36
C PHE A 411 25.85 6.11 13.52
N ILE A 412 26.49 7.09 14.18
CA ILE A 412 27.95 7.07 14.43
C ILE A 412 28.35 5.82 15.22
N LYS A 413 27.58 5.46 16.25
CA LYS A 413 27.80 4.26 17.07
C LYS A 413 27.67 2.97 16.25
N VAL A 414 26.61 2.84 15.46
CA VAL A 414 26.26 1.61 14.73
C VAL A 414 27.06 1.44 13.42
N ARG A 415 27.38 2.52 12.69
CA ARG A 415 28.05 2.46 11.38
C ARG A 415 29.52 2.83 11.39
N LEU A 416 29.96 3.66 12.34
CA LEU A 416 31.33 4.19 12.40
C LEU A 416 32.08 3.78 13.67
N GLY A 417 31.55 2.80 14.42
CA GLY A 417 32.17 2.27 15.64
C GLY A 417 32.31 3.30 16.78
N GLY A 418 31.47 4.33 16.77
CA GLY A 418 31.53 5.45 17.73
C GLY A 418 32.50 6.58 17.36
N ASN A 419 33.24 6.47 16.24
CA ASN A 419 34.14 7.52 15.78
C ASN A 419 33.42 8.49 14.84
N ASP A 420 33.25 9.74 15.27
CA ASP A 420 32.54 10.79 14.53
C ASP A 420 33.35 11.27 13.32
N THR A 421 33.28 10.50 12.24
CA THR A 421 33.97 10.75 10.97
C THR A 421 33.02 11.18 9.86
N ILE A 422 31.75 11.51 10.15
CA ILE A 422 30.74 11.82 9.11
C ILE A 422 31.09 13.03 8.23
N SER A 423 31.97 13.90 8.73
CA SER A 423 32.46 15.10 8.02
C SER A 423 33.78 14.86 7.27
N ASP A 424 34.33 13.65 7.28
CA ASP A 424 35.50 13.29 6.46
C ASP A 424 35.20 13.53 4.97
N ALA A 425 36.20 14.03 4.22
CA ALA A 425 36.09 14.28 2.79
C ALA A 425 35.64 13.06 1.96
N LYS A 426 35.84 11.82 2.47
CA LYS A 426 35.39 10.58 1.83
C LYS A 426 33.86 10.42 1.76
N TRP A 427 33.13 11.04 2.69
CA TRP A 427 31.65 11.03 2.78
C TRP A 427 31.00 12.31 2.25
N ALA A 428 31.80 13.28 1.79
CA ALA A 428 31.28 14.50 1.21
C ALA A 428 30.45 14.18 -0.04
N LEU A 429 29.26 14.78 -0.15
CA LEU A 429 28.44 14.66 -1.35
C LEU A 429 29.17 15.27 -2.53
N LEU A 430 29.19 14.53 -3.64
CA LEU A 430 29.74 14.97 -4.92
C LEU A 430 29.03 16.25 -5.42
N PRO A 431 29.68 17.06 -6.26
CA PRO A 431 29.02 18.18 -6.94
C PRO A 431 27.81 17.70 -7.75
N ALA A 432 26.79 18.55 -7.91
CA ALA A 432 25.59 18.20 -8.68
C ALA A 432 25.87 17.79 -10.15
N SER A 433 26.97 18.27 -10.73
CA SER A 433 27.44 17.87 -12.07
C SER A 433 28.00 16.45 -12.16
N GLN A 434 28.24 15.79 -11.02
CA GLN A 434 28.71 14.40 -10.91
C GLN A 434 27.62 13.48 -10.33
N MET A 435 26.39 13.98 -10.19
CA MET A 435 25.27 13.18 -9.70
C MET A 435 24.99 12.01 -10.66
N GLN A 436 25.08 10.79 -10.14
CA GLN A 436 24.62 9.61 -10.84
C GLN A 436 23.09 9.61 -10.94
N HIS A 437 22.60 9.09 -12.05
CA HIS A 437 21.18 8.92 -12.32
C HIS A 437 20.86 7.44 -12.44
N SER A 438 19.83 6.98 -11.73
CA SER A 438 19.32 5.62 -11.89
C SER A 438 18.67 5.47 -13.28
N PRO A 439 19.13 4.56 -14.15
CA PRO A 439 18.58 4.44 -15.50
C PRO A 439 17.24 3.71 -15.51
N ILE A 440 16.42 4.01 -16.53
CA ILE A 440 15.18 3.29 -16.82
C ILE A 440 15.51 2.09 -17.74
N SER A 441 15.28 0.87 -17.27
CA SER A 441 15.59 -0.37 -18.01
C SER A 441 14.69 -0.54 -19.25
N ALA A 442 15.02 -1.48 -20.15
CA ALA A 442 14.17 -1.77 -21.32
C ALA A 442 12.87 -2.48 -20.88
N GLU A 443 12.99 -3.30 -19.84
CA GLU A 443 11.96 -4.07 -19.17
C GLU A 443 10.96 -3.14 -18.47
N GLU A 444 11.46 -2.15 -17.72
CA GLU A 444 10.65 -1.10 -17.09
C GLU A 444 9.91 -0.25 -18.13
N LYS A 445 10.59 0.18 -19.21
CA LYS A 445 9.95 0.89 -20.34
C LYS A 445 8.82 0.07 -20.96
N LYS A 446 9.02 -1.25 -21.11
CA LYS A 446 8.00 -2.17 -21.63
C LYS A 446 6.80 -2.28 -20.68
N LYS A 447 7.04 -2.57 -19.38
CA LYS A 447 5.98 -2.64 -18.34
C LYS A 447 5.15 -1.35 -18.32
N ALA A 448 5.81 -0.19 -18.26
CA ALA A 448 5.15 1.11 -18.23
C ALA A 448 4.34 1.40 -19.52
N TYR A 449 4.78 0.90 -20.67
CA TYR A 449 4.04 1.03 -21.93
C TYR A 449 2.81 0.10 -21.97
N GLU A 450 2.93 -1.14 -21.50
CA GLU A 450 1.82 -2.10 -21.39
C GLU A 450 0.73 -1.57 -20.45
N GLU A 451 1.09 -1.06 -19.27
CA GLU A 451 0.11 -0.46 -18.35
C GLU A 451 -0.51 0.83 -18.88
N LYS A 452 0.24 1.65 -19.62
CA LYS A 452 -0.30 2.84 -20.31
C LYS A 452 -1.30 2.49 -21.43
N ILE A 453 -1.20 1.30 -22.02
CA ILE A 453 -2.22 0.76 -22.93
C ILE A 453 -3.44 0.27 -22.12
N LEU A 454 -3.22 -0.53 -21.07
CA LEU A 454 -4.29 -1.09 -20.24
C LEU A 454 -5.17 -0.01 -19.60
N SER A 455 -4.57 1.03 -19.02
CA SER A 455 -5.30 2.16 -18.41
C SER A 455 -6.09 2.99 -19.43
N ARG A 456 -5.71 2.93 -20.70
CA ARG A 456 -6.41 3.60 -21.82
C ARG A 456 -7.33 2.67 -22.61
N TRP A 457 -7.38 1.38 -22.29
CA TRP A 457 -8.12 0.36 -23.03
C TRP A 457 -9.59 0.71 -23.27
N PRO A 458 -10.37 1.26 -22.31
CA PRO A 458 -11.76 1.64 -22.57
C PRO A 458 -11.90 2.73 -23.65
N TYR A 459 -10.99 3.70 -23.68
CA TYR A 459 -10.96 4.78 -24.68
C TYR A 459 -10.50 4.27 -26.05
N ILE A 460 -9.51 3.38 -26.08
CA ILE A 460 -9.03 2.72 -27.31
C ILE A 460 -10.17 1.91 -27.92
N LEU A 461 -10.86 1.08 -27.13
CA LEU A 461 -11.99 0.26 -27.57
C LEU A 461 -13.15 1.12 -28.06
N PHE A 462 -13.49 2.22 -27.37
CA PHE A 462 -14.51 3.17 -27.82
C PHE A 462 -14.12 3.85 -29.15
N GLY A 463 -12.87 4.27 -29.30
CA GLY A 463 -12.36 4.86 -30.54
C GLY A 463 -12.41 3.88 -31.72
N CYS A 464 -12.00 2.62 -31.50
CA CYS A 464 -12.10 1.54 -32.49
C CYS A 464 -13.57 1.25 -32.85
N LEU A 465 -14.47 1.19 -31.87
CA LEU A 465 -15.91 0.99 -32.11
C LEU A 465 -16.50 2.13 -32.96
N MET A 466 -16.19 3.39 -32.64
CA MET A 466 -16.62 4.55 -33.42
C MET A 466 -16.08 4.52 -34.85
N LEU A 467 -14.81 4.15 -35.04
CA LEU A 467 -14.22 3.99 -36.37
C LEU A 467 -14.92 2.89 -37.19
N VAL A 468 -15.24 1.75 -36.57
CA VAL A 468 -16.01 0.67 -37.22
C VAL A 468 -17.42 1.15 -37.59
N LEU A 469 -18.12 1.85 -36.70
CA LEU A 469 -19.45 2.40 -36.97
C LEU A 469 -19.44 3.41 -38.12
N ILE A 470 -18.41 4.28 -38.20
CA ILE A 470 -18.22 5.22 -39.31
C ILE A 470 -17.97 4.46 -40.62
N LEU A 471 -17.08 3.47 -40.63
CA LEU A 471 -16.78 2.69 -41.84
C LEU A 471 -18.00 1.89 -42.33
N VAL A 472 -18.75 1.26 -41.42
CA VAL A 472 -20.00 0.57 -41.74
C VAL A 472 -21.05 1.56 -42.27
N GLY A 473 -21.18 2.73 -41.65
CA GLY A 473 -22.06 3.81 -42.12
C GLY A 473 -21.71 4.28 -43.53
N LEU A 474 -20.43 4.50 -43.83
CA LEU A 474 -19.94 4.87 -45.17
C LEU A 474 -20.18 3.76 -46.19
N CYS A 475 -20.00 2.49 -45.82
CA CYS A 475 -20.31 1.35 -46.68
C CYS A 475 -21.82 1.26 -46.99
N ILE A 476 -22.68 1.35 -45.98
CA ILE A 476 -24.15 1.37 -46.14
C ILE A 476 -24.57 2.54 -47.02
N TRP A 477 -24.07 3.75 -46.75
CA TRP A 477 -24.35 4.95 -47.54
C TRP A 477 -23.95 4.77 -49.01
N ARG A 478 -22.74 4.27 -49.27
CA ARG A 478 -22.25 3.99 -50.63
C ARG A 478 -23.06 2.91 -51.34
N CYS A 479 -23.55 1.89 -50.64
CA CYS A 479 -24.44 0.86 -51.17
C CYS A 479 -25.85 1.41 -51.49
N CYS A 480 -26.43 2.20 -50.59
CA CYS A 480 -27.74 2.83 -50.78
C CYS A 480 -27.73 3.86 -51.92
N CYS A 481 -26.73 4.75 -51.98
CA CYS A 481 -26.60 5.72 -53.06
C CYS A 481 -26.31 5.07 -54.42
N ARG A 482 -25.59 3.93 -54.46
CA ARG A 482 -25.42 3.15 -55.71
C ARG A 482 -26.72 2.45 -56.17
N ARG A 483 -27.62 2.08 -55.26
CA ARG A 483 -28.98 1.61 -55.64
C ARG A 483 -29.85 2.73 -56.16
N GLY A 484 -29.80 3.92 -55.54
CA GLY A 484 -30.54 5.11 -55.98
C GLY A 484 -30.23 5.58 -57.41
N GLN A 485 -29.06 5.24 -57.97
CA GLN A 485 -28.73 5.51 -59.37
C GLN A 485 -29.21 4.44 -60.38
N LYS A 486 -29.75 3.29 -59.91
CA LYS A 486 -30.25 2.22 -60.80
C LYS A 486 -31.78 2.20 -60.99
N GLU A 487 -32.53 2.95 -60.19
CA GLU A 487 -34.00 3.07 -60.30
C GLU A 487 -34.44 4.43 -60.91
N GLY A 488 -33.55 5.06 -61.67
CA GLY A 488 -33.70 6.41 -62.22
C GLY A 488 -34.40 6.53 -63.59
N THR A 489 -35.19 5.54 -64.04
CA THR A 489 -35.92 5.62 -65.33
C THR A 489 -37.33 5.03 -65.26
N GLY A 490 -38.34 5.90 -65.34
CA GLY A 490 -39.78 5.56 -65.37
C GLY A 490 -40.42 5.47 -63.98
N GLY A 491 -41.41 6.26 -63.59
CA GLY A 491 -42.26 7.16 -64.36
C GLY A 491 -43.53 7.49 -63.58
N LYS A 492 -43.49 8.63 -62.87
CA LYS A 492 -44.53 9.68 -62.72
C LYS A 492 -46.02 9.33 -62.42
N ARG A 493 -46.59 10.24 -61.62
CA ARG A 493 -48.03 10.51 -61.28
C ARG A 493 -48.57 9.67 -60.12
N GLY A 494 -49.38 10.21 -59.20
CA GLY A 494 -49.93 11.58 -59.15
C GLY A 494 -50.49 11.95 -57.77
N PHE A 495 -50.78 13.25 -57.60
CA PHE A 495 -51.03 13.93 -56.34
C PHE A 495 -52.52 13.90 -55.90
N PHE A 496 -52.73 14.14 -54.59
CA PHE A 496 -53.91 14.74 -53.95
C PHE A 496 -55.22 13.99 -53.57
N SER A 497 -55.51 14.15 -52.27
CA SER A 497 -56.81 14.59 -51.68
C SER A 497 -57.61 13.59 -50.84
N ARG A 498 -58.42 14.15 -49.95
CA ARG A 498 -58.90 13.58 -48.67
C ARG A 498 -60.36 13.97 -48.41
N LYS A 499 -61.28 13.01 -48.27
CA LYS A 499 -62.45 13.09 -47.34
C LYS A 499 -63.31 11.81 -47.25
N ARG A 500 -63.52 11.39 -46.00
CA ARG A 500 -64.72 10.79 -45.35
C ARG A 500 -65.83 10.10 -46.19
N GLY A 501 -66.22 8.88 -45.77
CA GLY A 501 -67.63 8.50 -45.53
C GLY A 501 -68.09 7.09 -45.95
N GLY A 502 -68.72 6.33 -45.03
CA GLY A 502 -69.56 5.11 -45.27
C GLY A 502 -68.80 3.82 -45.69
N VAL A 503 -68.72 2.71 -44.94
CA VAL A 503 -69.70 1.80 -44.26
C VAL A 503 -70.23 0.65 -45.16
N ASN A 504 -70.16 -0.58 -44.62
CA ASN A 504 -70.58 -1.92 -45.15
C ASN A 504 -69.65 -2.57 -46.20
N GLN A 505 -69.41 -3.90 -46.22
CA GLN A 505 -69.96 -5.03 -45.43
C GLN A 505 -69.07 -6.30 -45.48
N LYS A 506 -69.03 -7.13 -44.39
CA LYS A 506 -68.85 -8.62 -44.33
C LYS A 506 -67.56 -9.28 -44.94
N ARG A 507 -66.99 -10.42 -44.50
CA ARG A 507 -67.24 -11.54 -43.53
C ARG A 507 -65.98 -11.76 -42.65
N SER A 508 -66.04 -12.12 -41.36
CA SER A 508 -66.03 -13.50 -40.77
C SER A 508 -64.87 -14.41 -41.25
N SER A 509 -64.06 -15.11 -40.44
CA SER A 509 -64.11 -15.59 -39.03
C SER A 509 -62.66 -15.70 -38.44
N TYR A 510 -62.38 -15.62 -37.12
CA TYR A 510 -62.30 -16.74 -36.13
C TYR A 510 -61.56 -18.01 -36.66
N VAL A 511 -60.57 -18.65 -36.01
CA VAL A 511 -59.85 -18.45 -34.70
C VAL A 511 -58.50 -19.25 -34.68
N PRO A 512 -57.67 -19.41 -33.61
CA PRO A 512 -56.22 -19.58 -33.74
C PRO A 512 -55.69 -20.92 -33.16
N LEU A 513 -54.42 -20.93 -32.73
CA LEU A 513 -53.73 -21.92 -31.88
C LEU A 513 -53.42 -23.31 -32.50
N SER A 514 -52.13 -23.63 -32.55
CA SER A 514 -51.56 -24.72 -31.73
C SER A 514 -50.04 -24.87 -31.95
N THR A 515 -49.31 -25.03 -30.85
CA THR A 515 -48.09 -25.85 -30.84
C THR A 515 -48.48 -27.28 -30.52
N PRO A 516 -47.84 -28.27 -31.17
CA PRO A 516 -47.40 -29.41 -30.38
C PRO A 516 -45.95 -29.84 -30.64
N ASP A 517 -45.39 -30.23 -29.50
CA ASP A 517 -44.14 -30.89 -29.13
C ASP A 517 -43.67 -32.11 -29.98
N ARG A 518 -42.42 -32.55 -29.68
CA ARG A 518 -41.83 -33.92 -29.80
C ARG A 518 -41.17 -34.48 -31.08
N SER A 519 -39.82 -34.51 -30.99
CA SER A 519 -38.92 -35.69 -31.04
C SER A 519 -38.84 -36.64 -32.25
N ALA A 520 -37.64 -36.80 -32.83
CA ALA A 520 -36.85 -38.05 -32.87
C ALA A 520 -35.46 -37.87 -33.55
N SER A 521 -34.49 -38.73 -33.18
CA SER A 521 -33.14 -38.88 -33.78
C SER A 521 -33.17 -39.85 -35.02
N PRO A 522 -32.09 -40.52 -35.53
CA PRO A 522 -30.62 -40.40 -35.33
C PRO A 522 -29.67 -40.60 -36.57
N TYR A 523 -28.39 -40.18 -36.44
CA TYR A 523 -27.14 -40.71 -37.13
C TYR A 523 -27.08 -40.78 -38.69
N PRO A 524 -25.96 -41.27 -39.32
CA PRO A 524 -24.56 -40.78 -39.40
C PRO A 524 -24.17 -40.52 -40.90
N PRO A 525 -22.96 -40.76 -41.49
CA PRO A 525 -21.54 -40.88 -41.03
C PRO A 525 -20.49 -40.08 -41.91
N GLN A 526 -19.18 -40.35 -41.73
CA GLN A 526 -18.03 -40.20 -42.70
C GLN A 526 -17.57 -38.78 -43.15
N ASN A 527 -16.29 -38.49 -43.46
CA ASN A 527 -14.98 -39.15 -43.23
C ASN A 527 -13.81 -38.15 -43.45
N ALA A 528 -12.58 -38.56 -43.07
CA ALA A 528 -11.28 -37.91 -43.37
C ALA A 528 -11.03 -36.52 -42.73
N GLY A 529 -9.80 -36.12 -42.39
CA GLY A 529 -8.52 -36.80 -42.56
C GLY A 529 -7.37 -35.80 -42.48
N ALA A 530 -6.78 -35.70 -41.29
CA ALA A 530 -5.39 -35.40 -40.94
C ALA A 530 -4.44 -34.74 -41.98
N PHE A 531 -3.71 -33.71 -41.52
CA PHE A 531 -2.26 -33.65 -41.72
C PHE A 531 -1.59 -32.85 -40.58
N ALA A 532 -0.39 -33.28 -40.17
CA ALA A 532 0.44 -32.66 -39.14
C ALA A 532 1.85 -32.43 -39.68
N MET A 533 2.52 -31.35 -39.25
CA MET A 533 3.96 -31.03 -39.33
C MET A 533 4.13 -29.59 -38.75
N SER A 534 5.27 -29.12 -38.24
CA SER A 534 6.52 -29.74 -37.75
C SER A 534 7.41 -28.62 -37.20
N GLN A 535 8.09 -28.83 -36.07
CA GLN A 535 9.46 -28.33 -35.75
C GLN A 535 9.79 -28.78 -34.31
N GLN A 536 10.35 -29.98 -34.12
CA GLN A 536 11.79 -30.32 -34.17
C GLN A 536 12.62 -29.73 -33.02
N HIS A 537 13.03 -30.63 -32.13
CA HIS A 537 14.20 -30.50 -31.26
C HIS A 537 15.49 -30.34 -32.07
N LEU A 538 16.48 -29.71 -31.44
CA LEU A 538 17.86 -30.19 -31.51
C LEU A 538 18.35 -30.47 -30.08
N HIS A 539 18.65 -31.74 -29.83
CA HIS A 539 19.54 -32.22 -28.77
C HIS A 539 20.81 -32.69 -29.49
N GLU A 540 21.98 -32.45 -28.90
CA GLU A 540 23.18 -33.23 -29.22
C GLU A 540 23.79 -33.75 -27.93
N ASP A 541 24.46 -34.90 -28.01
CA ASP A 541 24.44 -35.92 -26.97
C ASP A 541 25.84 -36.35 -26.50
N TYR A 542 25.93 -36.71 -25.21
CA TYR A 542 26.88 -37.61 -24.54
C TYR A 542 28.36 -37.75 -24.96
N GLY A 543 29.24 -37.52 -23.97
CA GLY A 543 30.52 -38.22 -23.80
C GLY A 543 30.61 -38.90 -22.43
N ARG A 544 30.76 -40.23 -22.37
CA ARG A 544 30.79 -41.03 -21.11
C ARG A 544 32.10 -40.89 -20.33
N GLY A 545 32.03 -41.01 -18.99
CA GLY A 545 33.21 -41.32 -18.17
C GLY A 545 33.02 -41.31 -16.65
N GLY A 546 32.50 -42.38 -16.05
CA GLY A 546 32.86 -42.74 -14.66
C GLY A 546 34.20 -43.51 -14.64
N PRO A 547 34.83 -43.82 -13.48
CA PRO A 547 34.12 -44.15 -12.22
C PRO A 547 34.77 -43.70 -10.88
N GLY A 548 34.00 -43.78 -9.79
CA GLY A 548 34.48 -44.37 -8.52
C GLY A 548 34.94 -43.45 -7.37
N PHE A 549 35.02 -44.08 -6.19
CA PHE A 549 35.38 -43.57 -4.84
C PHE A 549 34.38 -42.58 -4.20
N SER A 550 33.82 -42.75 -2.99
CA SER A 550 34.18 -43.44 -1.72
C SER A 550 34.62 -42.48 -0.60
N GLY A 551 33.65 -42.08 0.23
CA GLY A 551 33.77 -42.08 1.70
C GLY A 551 34.53 -40.95 2.42
N HIS A 552 34.11 -40.73 3.67
CA HIS A 552 34.75 -39.90 4.72
C HIS A 552 34.78 -38.37 4.48
N ARG A 553 34.88 -37.50 5.51
CA ARG A 553 34.53 -37.55 6.96
C ARG A 553 34.69 -36.09 7.49
N GLN A 554 33.98 -35.75 8.56
CA GLN A 554 34.17 -34.59 9.48
C GLN A 554 35.33 -33.61 9.19
N VAL A 555 35.03 -32.30 9.14
CA VAL A 555 35.15 -31.39 10.31
C VAL A 555 33.91 -30.51 10.35
#